data_AF-A0A1F8NUY6-F1
#
_entry.id   AF-A0A1F8NUY6-F1
#
_cell.length_a   1.000
_cell.length_b   1.000
_cell.length_c   1.000
_cell.angle_alpha   90.00
_cell.angle_beta   90.00
_cell.angle_gamma   90.00
#
_symmetry.space_group_name_H-M   'P 1'
#
loop_
_entity.id
_entity.type
_entity.pdbx_description
1 polymer ?
#
loop_
_entity_poly.entity_id
_entity_poly.type
_entity_poly.pdbx_seq_one_letter_code
_entity_poly.pdbx_strand_id
1 'polypeptide(L)'
;MSPKEFEQDIKDKAFVRQKKVCAHCGEPVPLDAGFPHFKKPAELGGDTSLHNCVILCQKCHLEYGHISKWGKFVITQDYPHYSADGMSH
;
A
#
# COMPACT_ATOMS: atom_id res chain seq x y z
N MET A 1 -0.08 -0.56 -23.84
CA MET A 1 -0.50 0.24 -22.67
C MET A 1 0.65 0.23 -21.69
N SER A 2 1.16 1.38 -21.29
CA SER A 2 2.13 1.45 -20.19
C SER A 2 1.49 0.88 -18.92
N PRO A 3 2.24 0.19 -18.04
CA PRO A 3 1.70 -0.25 -16.76
C PRO A 3 1.12 0.96 -16.03
N LYS A 4 -0.05 0.79 -15.39
CA LYS A 4 -0.59 1.84 -14.53
C LYS A 4 0.35 1.98 -13.33
N GLU A 5 0.88 3.17 -13.13
CA GLU A 5 1.76 3.51 -12.01
C GLU A 5 1.09 4.57 -11.14
N PHE A 6 1.37 4.53 -9.84
CA PHE A 6 0.94 5.60 -8.93
C PHE A 6 1.77 6.86 -9.16
N GLU A 7 1.12 8.01 -9.13
CA GLU A 7 1.79 9.31 -9.10
C GLU A 7 2.57 9.49 -7.79
N GLN A 8 3.65 10.26 -7.81
CA GLN A 8 4.53 10.45 -6.64
C GLN A 8 3.76 11.03 -5.44
N ASP A 9 2.91 12.03 -5.66
CA ASP A 9 2.03 12.63 -4.64
C ASP A 9 1.14 11.57 -3.94
N ILE A 10 0.62 10.60 -4.69
CA ILE A 10 -0.20 9.53 -4.13
C ILE A 10 0.63 8.61 -3.24
N LYS A 11 1.88 8.31 -3.66
CA LYS A 11 2.81 7.50 -2.85
C LYS A 11 3.15 8.21 -1.54
N ASP A 12 3.48 9.49 -1.61
CA ASP A 12 3.82 10.30 -0.43
C ASP A 12 2.64 10.39 0.54
N LYS A 13 1.43 10.63 0.03
CA LYS A 13 0.20 10.61 0.83
C LYS A 13 -0.07 9.25 1.47
N ALA A 14 0.13 8.16 0.74
CA ALA A 14 -0.04 6.80 1.27
C ALA A 14 0.99 6.50 2.37
N PHE A 15 2.24 6.92 2.18
CA PHE A 15 3.32 6.76 3.14
C PHE A 15 3.06 7.51 4.45
N VAL A 16 2.59 8.76 4.36
CA VAL A 16 2.17 9.56 5.51
C VAL A 16 0.94 8.95 6.19
N ARG A 17 -0.08 8.52 5.42
CA ARG A 17 -1.27 7.85 5.95
C ARG A 17 -0.92 6.61 6.77
N GLN A 18 0.04 5.83 6.29
CA GLN A 18 0.52 4.61 6.95
C GLN A 18 1.52 4.88 8.07
N LYS A 19 1.72 6.14 8.50
CA LYS A 19 2.68 6.50 9.57
C LYS A 19 4.08 5.92 9.33
N LYS A 20 4.50 5.85 8.06
CA LYS A 20 5.83 5.35 7.65
C LYS A 20 6.07 3.88 8.01
N VAL A 21 5.02 3.06 8.08
CA VAL A 21 5.14 1.61 8.25
C VAL A 21 4.58 0.83 7.07
N CYS A 22 5.01 -0.42 6.94
CA CYS A 22 4.53 -1.36 5.94
C CYS A 22 3.07 -1.70 6.21
N ALA A 23 2.21 -1.56 5.20
CA ALA A 23 0.79 -1.87 5.33
C ALA A 23 0.51 -3.34 5.66
N HIS A 24 1.46 -4.24 5.37
CA HIS A 24 1.29 -5.67 5.60
C HIS A 24 1.85 -6.13 6.94
N CYS A 25 3.14 -5.88 7.21
CA CYS A 25 3.81 -6.39 8.41
C CYS A 25 3.94 -5.37 9.54
N GLY A 26 3.58 -4.11 9.32
CA GLY A 26 3.71 -3.04 10.32
C GLY A 26 5.15 -2.60 10.63
N GLU A 27 6.15 -3.19 9.98
CA GLU A 27 7.55 -2.80 10.15
C GLU A 27 7.79 -1.38 9.61
N PRO A 28 8.65 -0.58 10.26
CA PRO A 28 9.02 0.74 9.76
C PRO A 28 9.64 0.65 8.36
N VAL A 29 9.20 1.53 7.48
CA VAL A 29 9.68 1.62 6.09
C VAL A 29 10.46 2.93 5.95
N PRO A 30 11.75 2.89 5.54
CA PRO A 30 12.51 4.09 5.22
C PRO A 30 11.83 4.89 4.10
N LEU A 31 11.96 6.23 4.13
CA LEU A 31 11.33 7.15 3.18
C LEU A 31 11.59 6.73 1.71
N ASP A 32 12.80 6.28 1.40
CA ASP A 32 13.26 5.90 0.06
C ASP A 32 13.14 4.39 -0.24
N ALA A 33 12.66 3.58 0.70
CA ALA A 33 12.60 2.12 0.56
C ALA A 33 11.16 1.58 0.57
N GLY A 34 10.17 2.47 0.53
CA GLY A 34 8.77 2.10 0.42
C GLY A 34 8.36 1.79 -1.00
N PHE A 35 7.78 0.61 -1.21
CA PHE A 35 7.31 0.18 -2.51
C PHE A 35 5.79 0.34 -2.60
N PRO A 36 5.27 1.13 -3.55
CA PRO A 36 3.84 1.29 -3.72
C PRO A 36 3.22 0.02 -4.32
N HIS A 37 2.07 -0.37 -3.81
CA HIS A 37 1.34 -1.55 -4.23
C HIS A 37 -0.15 -1.25 -4.33
N PHE A 38 -0.81 -1.88 -5.30
CA PHE A 38 -2.25 -1.79 -5.48
C PHE A 38 -2.96 -2.71 -4.48
N LYS A 39 -3.89 -2.20 -3.67
CA LYS A 39 -4.75 -3.05 -2.83
C LYS A 39 -5.63 -3.96 -3.69
N LYS A 40 -6.17 -3.40 -4.76
CA LYS A 40 -6.97 -4.06 -5.78
C LYS A 40 -6.26 -3.90 -7.14
N PRO A 41 -5.95 -5.00 -7.84
CA PRO A 41 -5.29 -4.92 -9.14
C PRO A 41 -6.20 -4.28 -10.20
N ALA A 42 -5.60 -3.68 -11.22
CA ALA A 42 -6.31 -3.01 -12.31
C ALA A 42 -7.30 -3.94 -13.03
N GLU A 43 -6.97 -5.23 -13.17
CA GLU A 43 -7.83 -6.26 -13.78
C GLU A 43 -9.14 -6.50 -13.04
N LEU A 44 -9.19 -6.18 -11.75
CA LEU A 44 -10.41 -6.26 -10.93
C LEU A 44 -11.12 -4.91 -10.83
N GLY A 45 -10.64 -3.87 -11.54
CA GLY A 45 -11.15 -2.51 -11.45
C GLY A 45 -10.52 -1.69 -10.34
N GLY A 46 -9.27 -1.98 -9.97
CA GLY A 46 -8.45 -1.08 -9.15
C GLY A 46 -7.94 0.12 -9.93
N ASP A 47 -7.87 1.27 -9.28
CA ASP A 47 -7.41 2.54 -9.83
C ASP A 47 -6.12 3.03 -9.15
N THR A 48 -5.59 4.16 -9.58
CA THR A 48 -4.35 4.77 -9.06
C THR A 48 -4.60 5.78 -7.95
N SER A 49 -5.76 5.72 -7.32
CA SER A 49 -6.13 6.61 -6.21
C SER A 49 -5.35 6.31 -4.94
N LEU A 50 -5.34 7.28 -4.03
CA LEU A 50 -4.80 7.12 -2.69
C LEU A 50 -5.42 5.93 -1.95
N HIS A 51 -6.73 5.70 -2.08
CA HIS A 51 -7.41 4.64 -1.34
C HIS A 51 -6.96 3.24 -1.78
N ASN A 52 -6.57 3.08 -3.04
CA ASN A 52 -6.07 1.83 -3.61
C ASN A 52 -4.54 1.70 -3.55
N CYS A 53 -3.83 2.73 -3.11
CA CYS A 53 -2.37 2.71 -2.91
C CYS A 53 -2.03 2.30 -1.48
N VAL A 54 -1.11 1.35 -1.31
CA VAL A 54 -0.44 1.04 -0.04
C VAL A 54 1.07 0.99 -0.21
N ILE A 55 1.82 1.28 0.83
CA ILE A 55 3.28 1.15 0.85
C ILE A 55 3.67 -0.14 1.57
N LEU A 56 4.50 -0.95 0.93
CA LEU A 56 5.06 -2.18 1.47
C LEU A 56 6.58 -2.05 1.65
N CYS A 57 7.13 -2.77 2.62
CA CYS A 57 8.59 -2.98 2.68
C CYS A 57 9.03 -3.89 1.52
N GLN A 58 10.32 -3.86 1.18
CA GLN A 58 10.86 -4.65 0.06
C GLN A 58 10.50 -6.15 0.15
N LYS A 59 10.61 -6.74 1.35
CA LYS A 59 10.30 -8.15 1.59
C LYS A 59 8.85 -8.48 1.23
N CYS A 60 7.90 -7.72 1.78
CA CYS A 60 6.48 -7.90 1.48
C CYS A 60 6.18 -7.57 0.02
N HIS A 61 6.78 -6.51 -0.53
CA HIS A 61 6.58 -6.15 -1.92
C HIS A 61 7.05 -7.25 -2.90
N LEU A 62 8.17 -7.92 -2.63
CA LEU A 62 8.64 -9.05 -3.44
C LEU A 62 7.74 -10.27 -3.28
N GLU A 63 7.29 -10.56 -2.06
CA GLU A 63 6.33 -11.64 -1.79
C GLU A 63 5.03 -11.40 -2.59
N TYR A 64 4.38 -10.26 -2.42
CA TYR A 64 3.10 -9.96 -3.08
C TYR A 64 3.23 -9.60 -4.57
N GLY A 65 4.32 -8.96 -4.97
CA GLY A 65 4.58 -8.62 -6.37
C GLY A 65 4.76 -9.87 -7.23
N HIS A 66 5.36 -10.93 -6.70
CA HIS A 66 5.58 -12.19 -7.42
C HIS A 66 4.36 -13.11 -7.36
N ILE A 67 3.57 -13.06 -6.27
CA ILE A 67 2.36 -13.88 -6.14
C ILE A 67 1.24 -13.39 -7.09
N SER A 68 1.30 -12.16 -7.62
CA SER A 68 0.39 -11.72 -8.71
C SER A 68 0.37 -12.66 -9.93
N LYS A 69 1.42 -13.48 -10.13
CA LYS A 69 1.46 -14.50 -11.19
C LYS A 69 0.67 -15.78 -10.86
N TRP A 70 0.28 -16.01 -9.59
CA TRP A 70 -0.33 -17.28 -9.12
C TRP A 70 -1.40 -17.17 -7.99
N GLY A 71 -1.69 -15.99 -7.44
CA GLY A 71 -2.63 -15.84 -6.33
C GLY A 71 -3.02 -14.38 -6.08
N LYS A 72 -4.30 -14.06 -6.25
CA LYS A 72 -4.86 -12.70 -6.10
C LYS A 72 -4.86 -12.29 -4.63
N PHE A 73 -3.84 -11.55 -4.16
CA PHE A 73 -3.87 -10.94 -2.84
C PHE A 73 -4.50 -9.55 -2.91
N VAL A 74 -5.66 -9.40 -2.26
CA VAL A 74 -6.26 -8.12 -1.97
C VAL A 74 -5.76 -7.70 -0.60
N ILE A 75 -4.94 -6.65 -0.51
CA ILE A 75 -4.61 -6.05 0.78
C ILE A 75 -5.85 -5.27 1.22
N THR A 76 -6.70 -5.91 2.03
CA THR A 76 -8.01 -5.37 2.42
C THR A 76 -7.93 -4.32 3.52
N GLN A 77 -6.78 -4.16 4.18
CA GLN A 77 -6.66 -3.29 5.37
C GLN A 77 -5.29 -2.59 5.43
N ASP A 78 -5.29 -1.30 5.78
CA ASP A 78 -4.10 -0.54 6.18
C ASP A 78 -3.70 -0.95 7.61
N TYR A 79 -2.45 -1.38 7.82
CA TYR A 79 -1.85 -1.54 9.15
C TYR A 79 -0.98 -0.30 9.50
N PRO A 80 -1.01 0.21 10.75
CA PRO A 80 -1.80 -0.22 11.89
C PRO A 80 -3.13 0.56 11.92
N HIS A 81 -4.19 -0.15 12.31
CA HIS A 81 -5.47 0.36 12.79
C HIS A 81 -5.64 1.88 12.66
N TYR A 82 -6.48 2.30 11.72
CA TYR A 82 -7.24 3.51 11.94
C TYR A 82 -8.15 3.24 13.15
N SER A 83 -7.61 3.34 14.37
CA SER A 83 -8.42 3.61 15.54
C SER A 83 -8.98 4.99 15.28
N ALA A 84 -10.19 5.03 14.75
CA ALA A 84 -11.09 6.15 14.95
C ALA A 84 -11.40 6.19 16.45
N ASP A 85 -10.44 6.61 17.27
CA ASP A 85 -10.67 7.05 18.64
C ASP A 85 -9.43 7.81 19.15
N GLY A 86 -9.34 9.05 18.69
CA GLY A 86 -8.49 10.10 19.23
C GLY A 86 -9.30 11.37 19.44
N MET A 87 -10.61 11.25 19.69
CA MET A 87 -11.44 12.34 20.17
C MET A 87 -11.30 12.39 21.69
N SER A 88 -10.31 13.14 22.15
CA SER A 88 -10.28 13.64 23.51
C SER A 88 -11.50 14.53 23.75
N HIS A 89 -12.38 14.11 24.66
CA HIS A 89 -13.19 15.02 25.48
C HIS A 89 -12.81 14.80 26.94
#